data_AF-A0A653NFS5-F1
#
_entry.id   AF-A0A653NFS5-F1
#
_cell.length_a   1.000
_cell.length_b   1.000
_cell.length_c   1.000
_cell.angle_alpha   90.00
_cell.angle_beta   90.00
_cell.angle_gamma   90.00
#
_symmetry.space_group_name_H-M   'P 1'
#
loop_
_entity.id
_entity.type
_entity.pdbx_description
1 polymer ?
#
loop_
_entity_poly.entity_id
_entity_poly.type
_entity_poly.pdbx_seq_one_letter_code
_entity_poly.pdbx_strand_id
1 'polypeptide(L)' 'MKNISGVEFKRDVSGKAKSVTIDLQKHGKALQFFLEQVGALSEEENFEKKWSEGISGEELVKRVQTHLRTLPWKKE' A
#
# COMPACT_ATOMS: atom_id res chain seq x y z
N MET A 1 -26.40 -8.26 24.12
CA MET A 1 -25.29 -7.57 23.45
C MET A 1 -25.76 -7.22 22.05
N LYS A 2 -25.56 -5.98 21.59
CA LYS A 2 -25.98 -5.61 20.22
C LYS A 2 -25.04 -6.32 19.24
N ASN A 3 -25.59 -7.19 18.41
CA ASN A 3 -24.85 -7.80 17.30
C ASN A 3 -24.65 -6.71 16.24
N ILE A 4 -23.44 -6.17 16.16
CA ILE A 4 -23.08 -5.20 15.12
C ILE A 4 -22.68 -6.03 13.89
N SER A 5 -23.35 -5.80 12.76
CA SER A 5 -23.02 -6.50 11.51
C SER A 5 -21.55 -6.26 11.14
N GLY A 6 -20.82 -7.34 10.87
CA GLY A 6 -19.41 -7.28 10.51
C GLY A 6 -18.45 -7.12 11.69
N VAL A 7 -18.89 -7.30 12.94
CA VAL A 7 -18.02 -7.29 14.12
C VAL A 7 -18.24 -8.56 14.93
N GLU A 8 -17.21 -9.40 15.03
CA GLU A 8 -17.26 -10.67 15.76
C GLU A 8 -16.20 -10.71 16.86
N PHE A 9 -16.65 -10.91 18.10
CA PHE A 9 -15.75 -11.03 19.25
C PHE A 9 -15.43 -12.49 19.54
N LYS A 10 -14.15 -12.85 19.49
CA LYS A 10 -13.66 -14.14 19.99
C LYS A 10 -13.37 -14.02 21.47
N ARG A 11 -14.01 -14.88 22.27
CA ARG A 11 -13.88 -14.92 23.72
C ARG A 11 -12.95 -16.05 24.14
N ASP A 12 -12.28 -15.86 25.27
CA ASP A 12 -11.52 -16.92 25.92
C ASP A 12 -12.44 -17.86 26.71
N VAL A 13 -11.85 -18.91 27.28
CA VAL A 13 -12.56 -19.92 28.10
C VAL A 13 -13.23 -19.33 29.36
N SER A 14 -12.83 -18.13 29.78
CA SER A 14 -13.44 -17.41 30.90
C SER A 14 -14.59 -16.48 30.46
N GLY A 15 -14.89 -16.43 29.16
CA GLY A 15 -15.93 -15.58 28.58
C GLY A 15 -15.50 -14.13 28.34
N LYS A 16 -14.23 -13.78 28.58
CA LYS A 16 -13.70 -12.43 28.33
C LYS A 16 -13.33 -12.28 26.85
N ALA A 17 -13.56 -11.10 26.29
CA ALA A 17 -13.20 -10.82 24.90
C ALA A 17 -11.68 -10.79 24.74
N LYS A 18 -11.14 -11.65 23.87
CA LYS A 18 -9.70 -11.79 23.62
C LYS A 18 -9.27 -11.16 22.31
N SER A 19 -10.08 -11.31 21.27
CA SER A 19 -9.83 -10.68 19.97
C SER A 19 -11.14 -10.36 19.26
N VAL A 20 -11.06 -9.48 18.27
CA VAL A 20 -12.21 -9.06 17.45
C VAL A 20 -11.85 -9.16 15.98
N THR A 21 -12.78 -9.66 15.17
CA THR A 21 -12.70 -9.66 13.71
C THR A 21 -13.66 -8.58 13.23
N ILE A 22 -13.16 -7.62 12.46
CA ILE A 22 -13.95 -6.48 11.99
C ILE A 22 -13.86 -6.41 10.47
N ASP A 23 -15.02 -6.36 9.82
CA ASP A 23 -15.17 -6.13 8.40
C ASP A 23 -14.77 -4.68 8.06
N LEU A 24 -13.64 -4.55 7.37
CA LEU A 24 -13.07 -3.26 6.98
C LEU A 24 -13.87 -2.57 5.86
N GLN A 25 -14.68 -3.27 5.08
CA GLN A 25 -15.55 -2.62 4.09
C GLN A 25 -16.66 -1.81 4.76
N LYS A 26 -17.14 -2.28 5.91
CA LYS A 26 -18.21 -1.64 6.67
C LYS A 26 -17.70 -0.61 7.67
N HIS A 27 -16.60 -0.95 8.36
CA HIS A 27 -16.11 -0.18 9.51
C HIS A 27 -14.68 0.35 9.34
N GLY A 28 -14.05 0.13 8.19
CA GLY A 28 -12.65 0.50 7.95
C GLY A 28 -12.37 1.98 8.15
N LYS A 29 -13.29 2.86 7.72
CA LYS A 29 -13.14 4.32 7.90
C LYS A 29 -13.09 4.74 9.37
N ALA A 30 -13.81 4.05 10.26
CA ALA A 30 -13.79 4.32 11.69
C ALA A 30 -12.52 3.75 12.37
N LEU A 31 -11.93 2.70 11.80
CA LEU A 31 -10.72 2.05 12.31
C LEU A 31 -9.43 2.59 11.68
N GLN A 32 -9.54 3.39 10.62
CA GLN A 32 -8.43 3.89 9.82
C GLN A 32 -7.33 4.51 10.70
N PHE A 33 -7.70 5.42 11.60
CA PHE A 33 -6.75 6.04 12.52
C PHE A 33 -5.93 5.02 13.32
N PHE A 34 -6.60 4.03 13.91
CA PHE A 34 -5.93 2.99 14.68
C PHE A 34 -5.06 2.08 13.79
N LEU A 35 -5.55 1.72 12.61
CA LEU A 35 -4.84 0.86 11.66
C LEU A 35 -3.58 1.54 11.09
N GLU A 36 -3.62 2.85 10.87
CA GLU A 36 -2.45 3.67 10.51
C GLU A 36 -1.45 3.75 11.67
N GLN A 37 -1.91 3.97 12.92
CA GLN A 37 -1.03 4.03 14.09
C GLN A 37 -0.24 2.73 14.32
N VAL A 38 -0.84 1.58 14.05
CA VAL A 38 -0.18 0.28 14.18
C VAL A 38 0.58 -0.15 12.92
N GLY A 39 0.61 0.69 11.88
CA GLY A 39 1.32 0.43 10.63
C GLY A 39 0.69 -0.65 9.75
N ALA A 40 -0.59 -0.99 9.97
CA ALA A 40 -1.29 -2.03 9.21
C ALA A 40 -1.74 -1.58 7.80
N LEU A 41 -1.76 -0.27 7.52
CA LEU A 41 -2.19 0.33 6.25
C LEU A 41 -1.06 1.09 5.52
N SER A 42 0.21 0.70 5.70
CA SER A 42 1.37 1.43 5.15
C SER A 42 1.73 1.15 3.68
N GLU A 43 0.89 0.44 2.91
CA GLU A 43 1.26 -0.01 1.55
C GLU A 43 0.81 0.91 0.41
N GLU A 44 -0.20 1.78 0.60
CA GLU A 44 -0.62 2.71 -0.46
C GLU A 44 0.44 3.77 -0.78
N GLU A 45 1.23 4.21 0.20
CA GLU A 45 2.29 5.21 -0.02
C GLU A 45 3.45 4.67 -0.85
N ASN A 46 3.67 3.36 -0.90
CA ASN A 46 4.84 2.79 -1.59
C ASN A 46 4.58 2.55 -3.09
N PHE A 47 3.32 2.32 -3.47
CA PHE A 47 2.95 2.15 -4.88
C PHE A 47 2.89 3.50 -5.61
N GLU A 48 2.12 4.47 -5.10
CA GLU A 48 1.98 5.78 -5.73
C GLU A 48 3.32 6.54 -5.78
N LYS A 49 4.14 6.41 -4.73
CA LYS A 49 5.49 6.98 -4.74
C LYS A 49 6.36 6.37 -5.83
N LYS A 50 6.44 5.04 -5.92
CA LYS A 50 7.20 4.37 -6.99
C LYS A 50 6.64 4.63 -8.39
N TRP A 51 5.34 4.82 -8.49
CA TRP A 51 4.67 5.18 -9.74
C TRP A 51 5.02 6.61 -10.17
N SER A 52 5.05 7.57 -9.23
CA SER A 52 5.50 8.94 -9.49
C SER A 52 6.99 9.05 -9.85
N GLU A 53 7.80 8.11 -9.37
CA GLU A 53 9.22 7.98 -9.72
C GLU A 53 9.44 7.31 -11.10
N GLY A 54 8.37 6.86 -11.76
CA GLY A 54 8.43 6.30 -13.11
C GLY A 54 8.81 7.33 -14.16
N ILE A 55 9.67 6.94 -15.11
CA ILE A 55 10.00 7.78 -16.27
C ILE A 55 9.01 7.57 -17.42
N SER A 56 8.76 8.61 -18.21
CA SER A 56 7.95 8.49 -19.43
C SER A 56 8.70 7.72 -20.53
N GLY A 57 7.96 7.15 -21.49
CA GLY A 57 8.55 6.44 -22.62
C GLY A 57 9.48 7.31 -23.47
N GLU A 58 9.15 8.58 -23.66
CA GLU A 58 10.01 9.53 -24.38
C GLU A 58 11.31 9.83 -23.64
N GLU A 59 11.24 9.92 -22.31
CA GLU A 59 12.42 10.13 -21.45
C GLU A 59 13.34 8.91 -21.47
N LEU A 60 12.78 7.70 -21.48
CA LEU A 60 13.54 6.47 -21.70
C LEU A 60 14.28 6.50 -23.04
N VAL A 61 13.59 6.85 -24.13
CA VAL A 61 14.20 6.92 -25.48
C VAL A 61 15.33 7.95 -25.51
N LYS A 62 15.15 9.13 -24.91
CA LYS A 62 16.20 10.16 -24.83
C LYS A 62 17.42 9.68 -24.05
N ARG A 63 17.23 9.01 -22.92
CA ARG A 63 18.35 8.45 -22.11
C ARG A 63 19.11 7.39 -22.88
N VAL A 64 18.40 6.48 -23.54
CA VAL A 64 19.01 5.43 -24.37
C VAL A 64 19.76 6.05 -25.55
N GLN A 65 19.17 7.00 -26.27
CA GLN A 65 19.85 7.67 -27.39
C GLN A 65 21.09 8.46 -26.95
N THR A 66 21.01 9.13 -25.79
CA THR A 66 22.16 9.82 -25.20
C THR A 66 23.27 8.84 -24.87
N HIS A 67 22.93 7.71 -24.23
CA HIS A 67 23.89 6.67 -23.91
C HIS A 67 24.51 6.03 -25.17
N LEU A 68 23.71 5.75 -26.19
CA LEU A 68 24.18 5.21 -27.47
C LEU A 68 25.16 6.16 -28.19
N ARG A 69 25.06 7.48 -27.98
CA ARG A 69 26.01 8.47 -28.51
C ARG A 69 27.34 8.51 -27.75
N THR A 70 27.36 8.02 -26.51
CA THR A 70 28.61 7.89 -25.73
C THR A 70 29.40 6.64 -26.09
N LEU A 71 28.82 5.73 -26.88
CA LEU A 71 29.48 4.50 -27.27
C LEU A 71 30.57 4.77 -28.33
N PRO A 72 31.75 4.14 -28.19
CA PRO A 72 32.97 4.55 -28.88
C PRO A 72 32.95 4.31 -30.40
N TRP A 73 32.09 3.42 -30.89
CA TRP A 73 31.96 3.09 -32.30
C TRP A 73 31.06 4.05 -33.11
N LYS A 74 30.59 5.14 -32.51
CA LYS A 74 29.75 6.15 -33.18
C LYS A 74 30.49 7.46 -33.51
N LYS A 75 31.81 7.52 -33.32
CA LYS A 75 32.66 8.66 -33.71
C LYS A 75 33.25 8.42 -35.10
N GLU A 76 32.41 8.38 -36.14
CA GLU A 76 32.77 8.61 -37.54
C GLU A 76 31.64 9.40 -38.23
#